data_AF-A0A508WQ06-F1
#
_entry.id   AF-A0A508WQ06-F1
#
_cell.length_a   1.000
_cell.length_b   1.000
_cell.length_c   1.000
_cell.angle_alpha   90.00
_cell.angle_beta   90.00
_cell.angle_gamma   90.00
#
_symmetry.space_group_name_H-M   'P 1'
#
loop_
_entity.id
_entity.type
_entity.pdbx_description
1 polymer ?
#
loop_
_entity_poly.entity_id
_entity_poly.type
_entity_poly.pdbx_seq_one_letter_code
_entity_poly.pdbx_strand_id
1 'polypeptide(L)'
;MQGGQAVLHGAWLMENRHGLLVDAYLTEASGYAERVAALHMIEPFTERTRAITLGADKAYNTKNFVKDLRSMKVTPHVAQNINGRRSAIDGRTTRHPGYAVSLRIRKRIEEAFGWIKTVAGQDKTKFRGRDRVGWAFTLAAAAYDLVRLPKLIAVLS
;
A
#
# COMPACT_ATOMS: atom_id res chain seq x y z
N MET A 1 7.45 -24.86 -21.68
CA MET A 1 7.82 -23.51 -21.22
C MET A 1 8.58 -23.68 -19.91
N GLN A 2 9.82 -23.20 -19.84
CA GLN A 2 10.76 -23.48 -18.75
C GLN A 2 10.28 -22.87 -17.42
N GLY A 3 10.25 -23.70 -16.38
CA GLY A 3 9.83 -23.34 -15.03
C GLY A 3 10.89 -22.52 -14.29
N GLY A 4 10.97 -21.23 -14.58
CA GLY A 4 11.58 -20.25 -13.68
C GLY A 4 10.64 -20.01 -12.50
N GLN A 5 11.15 -20.08 -11.28
CA GLN A 5 10.39 -19.79 -10.06
C GLN A 5 10.07 -18.28 -10.05
N ALA A 6 8.86 -17.90 -10.45
CA ALA A 6 8.43 -16.50 -10.43
C ALA A 6 8.46 -15.97 -8.99
N VAL A 7 9.31 -14.98 -8.73
CA VAL A 7 9.33 -14.26 -7.45
C VAL A 7 8.14 -13.30 -7.47
N LEU A 8 7.25 -13.44 -6.50
CA LEU A 8 6.06 -12.59 -6.38
C LEU A 8 6.31 -11.45 -5.40
N HIS A 9 5.76 -10.27 -5.72
CA HIS A 9 5.73 -9.11 -4.84
C HIS A 9 4.27 -8.87 -4.41
N GLY A 10 4.05 -8.93 -3.10
CA GLY A 10 2.75 -8.67 -2.49
C GLY A 10 2.64 -7.25 -1.97
N ALA A 11 1.57 -6.56 -2.36
CA ALA A 11 1.25 -5.21 -1.95
C ALA A 11 -0.10 -5.16 -1.24
N TRP A 12 -0.23 -4.26 -0.26
CA TRP A 12 -1.47 -4.01 0.48
C TRP A 12 -1.83 -2.54 0.41
N LEU A 13 -3.13 -2.25 0.35
CA LEU A 13 -3.68 -0.91 0.51
C LEU A 13 -4.41 -0.82 1.83
N MET A 14 -4.11 0.21 2.62
CA MET A 14 -4.68 0.42 3.95
C MET A 14 -5.46 1.72 3.98
N GLU A 15 -6.66 1.70 4.56
CA GLU A 15 -7.37 2.95 4.88
C GLU A 15 -6.80 3.60 6.16
N ASN A 16 -6.66 4.92 6.14
CA ASN A 16 -5.91 5.63 7.19
C ASN A 16 -6.67 5.84 8.50
N ARG A 17 -8.01 5.75 8.52
CA ARG A 17 -8.80 6.14 9.69
C ARG A 17 -8.71 5.07 10.76
N HIS A 18 -8.98 3.82 10.40
CA HIS A 18 -8.90 2.74 11.34
C HIS A 18 -7.59 1.99 11.16
N GLY A 19 -7.02 1.89 9.96
CA GLY A 19 -5.83 1.08 9.63
C GLY A 19 -6.18 -0.31 9.10
N LEU A 20 -7.35 -0.47 8.48
CA LEU A 20 -7.82 -1.72 7.90
C LEU A 20 -7.26 -1.88 6.48
N LEU A 21 -7.02 -3.13 6.07
CA LEU A 21 -6.58 -3.44 4.72
C LEU A 21 -7.79 -3.51 3.80
N VAL A 22 -7.81 -2.64 2.79
CA VAL A 22 -8.94 -2.54 1.86
C VAL A 22 -8.69 -3.23 0.53
N ASP A 23 -7.43 -3.59 0.25
CA ASP A 23 -7.06 -4.34 -0.94
C ASP A 23 -5.72 -5.06 -0.73
N ALA A 24 -5.51 -6.17 -1.45
CA ALA A 24 -4.31 -6.99 -1.45
C ALA A 24 -4.02 -7.46 -2.87
N TYR A 25 -2.84 -7.15 -3.40
CA TYR A 25 -2.51 -7.42 -4.80
C TYR A 25 -1.14 -8.08 -4.94
N LEU A 26 -1.04 -9.04 -5.87
CA LEU A 26 0.17 -9.79 -6.14
C LEU A 26 0.64 -9.55 -7.58
N THR A 27 1.89 -9.11 -7.69
CA THR A 27 2.57 -8.83 -8.95
C THR A 27 3.80 -9.72 -9.08
N GLU A 28 4.29 -9.88 -10.31
CA GLU A 28 5.63 -10.42 -10.51
C GLU A 28 6.66 -9.38 -10.06
N ALA A 29 7.69 -9.84 -9.36
CA ALA A 29 8.73 -8.97 -8.84
C ALA A 29 9.46 -8.28 -9.99
N SER A 30 9.43 -6.96 -9.98
CA SER A 30 10.16 -6.09 -10.91
C SER A 30 10.49 -4.78 -10.22
N GLY A 31 11.39 -3.97 -10.80
CA GLY A 31 11.72 -2.64 -10.28
C GLY A 31 10.55 -1.65 -10.24
N TYR A 32 9.39 -2.01 -10.81
CA TYR A 32 8.17 -1.18 -10.88
C TYR A 32 6.96 -1.82 -10.20
N ALA A 33 7.05 -3.08 -9.76
CA ALA A 33 5.95 -3.87 -9.21
C ALA A 33 5.16 -3.13 -8.14
N GLU A 34 5.84 -2.55 -7.16
CA GLU A 34 5.26 -1.73 -6.09
C GLU A 34 4.40 -0.58 -6.61
N ARG A 35 4.92 0.17 -7.59
CA ARG A 35 4.23 1.35 -8.16
C ARG A 35 3.04 0.94 -9.02
N VAL A 36 3.19 -0.13 -9.80
CA VAL A 36 2.09 -0.68 -10.60
C VAL A 36 0.98 -1.19 -9.70
N ALA A 37 1.33 -1.92 -8.64
CA ALA A 37 0.36 -2.39 -7.65
C ALA A 37 -0.36 -1.21 -6.98
N ALA A 38 0.37 -0.18 -6.52
CA ALA A 38 -0.24 0.97 -5.88
C ALA A 38 -1.22 1.73 -6.80
N LEU A 39 -0.92 1.88 -8.09
CA LEU A 39 -1.84 2.49 -9.06
C LEU A 39 -3.07 1.62 -9.30
N HIS A 40 -2.88 0.30 -9.48
CA HIS A 40 -3.97 -0.65 -9.66
C HIS A 40 -4.92 -0.66 -8.46
N MET A 41 -4.38 -0.70 -7.24
CA MET A 41 -5.17 -0.82 -6.02
C MET A 41 -5.91 0.49 -5.68
N ILE A 42 -5.36 1.66 -6.06
CA ILE A 42 -6.03 2.94 -5.77
C ILE A 42 -7.09 3.32 -6.80
N GLU A 43 -6.99 2.82 -8.03
CA GLU A 43 -7.88 3.13 -9.14
C GLU A 43 -9.37 2.96 -8.82
N PRO A 44 -9.83 1.85 -8.20
CA PRO A 44 -11.24 1.66 -7.85
C PRO A 44 -11.79 2.72 -6.88
N PHE A 45 -10.92 3.44 -6.16
CA PHE A 45 -11.33 4.45 -5.20
C PHE A 45 -11.39 5.87 -5.79
N THR A 46 -11.09 6.02 -7.08
CA THR A 46 -10.98 7.33 -7.74
C THR A 46 -12.31 7.88 -8.27
N GLU A 47 -13.33 7.04 -8.42
CA GLU A 47 -14.68 7.43 -8.83
C GLU A 47 -15.47 8.08 -7.68
N ARG A 48 -15.03 9.26 -7.22
CA ARG A 48 -15.63 9.96 -6.08
C ARG A 48 -15.64 11.47 -6.29
N THR A 49 -16.58 12.14 -5.62
CA THR A 49 -16.69 13.61 -5.63
C THR A 49 -15.55 14.31 -4.89
N ARG A 50 -15.00 13.65 -3.87
CA ARG A 50 -13.90 14.18 -3.06
C ARG A 50 -12.59 13.51 -3.45
N ALA A 51 -11.56 14.33 -3.73
CA ALA A 51 -10.21 13.85 -3.95
C ALA A 51 -9.70 13.05 -2.73
N ILE A 52 -9.08 11.91 -3.01
CA ILE A 52 -8.46 11.04 -2.01
C ILE A 52 -6.95 11.29 -1.95
N THR A 53 -6.33 10.83 -0.87
CA THR A 53 -4.88 10.95 -0.65
C THR A 53 -4.27 9.56 -0.56
N LEU A 54 -3.15 9.32 -1.24
CA LEU A 54 -2.41 8.06 -1.12
C LEU A 54 -1.08 8.27 -0.39
N GLY A 55 -0.92 7.62 0.76
CA GLY A 55 0.32 7.62 1.53
C GLY A 55 1.31 6.58 1.00
N ALA A 56 2.53 6.96 0.67
CA ALA A 56 3.58 6.02 0.22
C ALA A 56 4.97 6.41 0.77
N ASP A 57 5.91 5.46 0.81
CA ASP A 57 7.28 5.73 1.27
C ASP A 57 8.08 6.51 0.22
N LYS A 58 9.34 6.76 0.57
CA LYS A 58 10.29 7.51 -0.23
C LYS A 58 10.65 6.82 -1.57
N ALA A 59 10.56 5.50 -1.68
CA ALA A 59 10.84 4.78 -2.93
C ALA A 59 9.79 5.05 -4.02
N TYR A 60 8.57 5.48 -3.62
CA TYR A 60 7.53 5.93 -4.54
C TYR A 60 7.74 7.36 -5.04
N ASN A 61 8.72 8.11 -4.49
CA ASN A 61 8.99 9.50 -4.88
C ASN A 61 9.69 9.59 -6.24
N THR A 62 8.92 9.31 -7.29
CA THR A 62 9.34 9.36 -8.70
C THR A 62 8.41 10.29 -9.47
N LYS A 63 8.93 10.96 -10.50
CA LYS A 63 8.13 11.90 -11.32
C LYS A 63 6.93 11.22 -11.97
N ASN A 64 7.12 10.01 -12.50
CA ASN A 64 6.06 9.28 -13.19
C ASN A 64 4.95 8.89 -12.23
N PHE A 65 5.27 8.23 -11.11
CA PHE A 65 4.25 7.84 -10.13
C PHE A 65 3.44 9.03 -9.58
N VAL A 66 4.12 10.14 -9.27
CA VAL A 66 3.45 11.37 -8.81
C VAL A 66 2.56 11.97 -9.90
N LYS A 67 2.98 11.91 -11.17
CA LYS A 67 2.17 12.35 -12.31
C LYS A 67 0.93 11.47 -12.49
N ASP A 68 1.09 10.16 -12.43
CA ASP A 68 0.03 9.20 -12.64
C ASP A 68 -1.06 9.35 -11.57
N LEU A 69 -0.67 9.43 -10.28
CA LEU A 69 -1.62 9.70 -9.20
C LEU A 69 -2.39 11.02 -9.39
N ARG A 70 -1.71 12.09 -9.79
CA ARG A 70 -2.37 13.38 -10.06
C ARG A 70 -3.34 13.30 -11.23
N SER A 71 -3.01 12.53 -12.27
CA SER A 71 -3.93 12.30 -13.41
C SER A 71 -5.20 11.57 -12.99
N MET A 72 -5.09 10.69 -11.99
CA MET A 72 -6.20 9.98 -11.35
C MET A 72 -6.93 10.81 -10.28
N LYS A 73 -6.62 12.11 -10.16
CA LYS A 73 -7.13 13.02 -9.10
C LYS A 73 -6.84 12.53 -7.68
N VAL A 74 -5.77 11.74 -7.50
CA VAL A 74 -5.25 11.31 -6.20
C VAL A 74 -4.14 12.24 -5.74
N THR A 75 -4.25 12.78 -4.53
CA THR A 75 -3.20 13.62 -3.94
C THR A 75 -2.08 12.73 -3.38
N PRO A 76 -0.82 12.85 -3.88
CA PRO A 76 0.26 11.96 -3.50
C PRO A 76 0.87 12.38 -2.15
N HIS A 77 0.53 11.69 -1.06
CA HIS A 77 1.18 11.86 0.25
C HIS A 77 2.41 10.96 0.35
N VAL A 78 3.36 11.16 -0.56
CA VAL A 78 4.59 10.36 -0.66
C VAL A 78 5.72 11.04 0.11
N ALA A 79 6.51 10.28 0.88
CA ALA A 79 7.63 10.85 1.63
C ALA A 79 8.67 11.53 0.71
N GLN A 80 9.10 12.74 1.09
CA GLN A 80 10.05 13.51 0.28
C GLN A 80 11.45 12.89 0.24
N ASN A 81 12.10 12.96 -0.92
CA ASN A 81 13.53 12.75 -1.01
C ASN A 81 14.27 14.06 -0.74
N ILE A 82 14.92 14.13 0.42
CA ILE A 82 15.62 15.33 0.91
C ILE A 82 17.15 15.24 0.78
N ASN A 83 17.70 14.11 0.33
CA ASN A 83 19.15 13.89 0.27
C ASN A 83 19.66 14.04 -1.16
N GLY A 84 20.12 15.24 -1.53
CA GLY A 84 20.90 15.50 -2.75
C GLY A 84 20.18 15.28 -4.08
N ARG A 85 18.85 15.09 -4.09
CA ARG A 85 18.04 14.92 -5.30
C ARG A 85 16.76 15.75 -5.20
N ARG A 86 16.30 16.28 -6.33
CA ARG A 86 15.03 17.02 -6.41
C ARG A 86 13.85 16.06 -6.22
N SER A 87 13.07 16.26 -5.16
CA SER A 87 11.83 15.52 -4.90
C SER A 87 10.77 15.79 -5.98
N ALA A 88 10.00 14.75 -6.35
CA ALA A 88 8.82 14.89 -7.20
C ALA A 88 7.61 15.48 -6.45
N ILE A 89 7.61 15.36 -5.11
CA ILE A 89 6.65 16.00 -4.22
C ILE A 89 7.09 17.44 -3.92
N ASP A 90 6.20 18.38 -4.22
CA ASP A 90 6.40 19.83 -4.13
C ASP A 90 5.52 20.48 -3.05
N GLY A 91 5.68 21.79 -2.86
CA GLY A 91 4.98 22.58 -1.84
C GLY A 91 3.46 22.55 -1.91
N ARG A 92 2.87 22.22 -3.08
CA ARG A 92 1.41 22.10 -3.21
C ARG A 92 0.86 20.98 -2.35
N THR A 93 1.64 19.90 -2.19
CA THR A 93 1.29 18.76 -1.33
C THR A 93 1.71 19.03 0.11
N THR A 94 2.95 19.46 0.33
CA THR A 94 3.54 19.49 1.69
C THR A 94 3.01 20.60 2.59
N ARG A 95 2.45 21.67 2.03
CA ARG A 95 1.86 22.79 2.80
C ARG A 95 0.63 22.41 3.63
N HIS A 96 -0.01 21.28 3.32
CA HIS A 96 -1.25 20.87 3.97
C HIS A 96 -0.95 20.02 5.22
N PRO A 97 -1.56 20.32 6.39
CA PRO A 97 -1.36 19.52 7.61
C PRO A 97 -1.67 18.02 7.42
N GLY A 98 -2.64 17.70 6.55
CA GLY A 98 -3.00 16.33 6.20
C GLY A 98 -1.85 15.50 5.63
N TYR A 99 -0.87 16.13 4.97
CA TYR A 99 0.33 15.45 4.47
C TYR A 99 1.16 14.87 5.64
N ALA A 100 1.44 15.68 6.66
CA ALA A 100 2.20 15.23 7.82
C ALA A 100 1.46 14.12 8.60
N VAL A 101 0.14 14.27 8.78
CA VAL A 101 -0.70 13.25 9.42
C VAL A 101 -0.67 11.94 8.64
N SER A 102 -0.83 12.00 7.31
CA SER A 102 -0.81 10.83 6.44
C SER A 102 0.52 10.09 6.48
N LEU A 103 1.65 10.81 6.50
CA LEU A 103 2.97 10.18 6.60
C LEU A 103 3.19 9.47 7.94
N ARG A 104 2.61 10.00 9.03
CA ARG A 104 2.64 9.34 10.33
C ARG A 104 1.80 8.07 10.33
N ILE A 105 0.57 8.14 9.81
CA ILE A 105 -0.35 7.00 9.76
C ILE A 105 0.15 5.90 8.84
N ARG A 106 0.75 6.24 7.68
CA ARG A 106 1.24 5.27 6.69
C ARG A 106 2.09 4.17 7.31
N LYS A 107 2.91 4.49 8.31
CA LYS A 107 3.79 3.53 9.01
C LYS A 107 3.02 2.36 9.66
N ARG A 108 1.74 2.53 9.96
CA ARG A 108 0.88 1.48 10.51
C ARG A 108 0.73 0.29 9.58
N ILE A 109 0.86 0.47 8.27
CA ILE A 109 0.82 -0.66 7.33
C ILE A 109 1.93 -1.67 7.61
N GLU A 110 3.06 -1.24 8.17
CA GLU A 110 4.18 -2.12 8.53
C GLU A 110 3.79 -3.12 9.64
N GLU A 111 2.81 -2.78 10.50
CA GLU A 111 2.25 -3.72 11.49
C GLU A 111 1.53 -4.88 10.79
N ALA A 112 0.80 -4.58 9.71
CA ALA A 112 0.13 -5.58 8.88
C ALA A 112 1.14 -6.44 8.12
N PHE A 113 2.14 -5.83 7.50
CA PHE A 113 3.24 -6.55 6.84
C PHE A 113 3.92 -7.52 7.82
N GLY A 114 4.24 -7.05 9.02
CA GLY A 114 4.84 -7.86 10.08
C GLY A 114 3.96 -9.03 10.49
N TRP A 115 2.69 -8.77 10.82
CA TRP A 115 1.74 -9.79 11.25
C TRP A 115 1.50 -10.85 10.16
N ILE A 116 1.30 -10.44 8.91
CA ILE A 116 1.02 -11.38 7.82
C ILE A 116 2.23 -12.27 7.52
N LYS A 117 3.44 -11.72 7.54
CA LYS A 117 4.66 -12.52 7.34
C LYS A 117 4.86 -13.52 8.48
N THR A 118 4.76 -13.06 9.72
CA THR A 118 5.18 -13.82 10.90
C THR A 118 4.07 -14.70 11.48
N VAL A 119 2.85 -14.19 11.61
CA VAL A 119 1.71 -14.89 12.23
C VAL A 119 0.89 -15.64 11.18
N ALA A 120 0.60 -15.01 10.03
CA ALA A 120 -0.14 -15.68 8.95
C ALA A 120 0.75 -16.53 8.02
N GLY A 121 2.05 -16.65 8.33
CA GLY A 121 2.99 -17.57 7.68
C GLY A 121 3.30 -17.24 6.22
N GLN A 122 3.12 -15.99 5.79
CA GLN A 122 3.37 -15.58 4.39
C GLN A 122 4.83 -15.16 4.11
N ASP A 123 5.74 -15.29 5.08
CA ASP A 123 7.17 -15.00 4.86
C ASP A 123 7.79 -15.91 3.79
N LYS A 124 7.40 -17.20 3.78
CA LYS A 124 7.72 -18.17 2.72
C LYS A 124 6.47 -18.94 2.35
N THR A 125 5.82 -18.50 1.26
CA THR A 125 4.59 -19.16 0.80
C THR A 125 4.86 -20.62 0.43
N LYS A 126 4.01 -21.51 0.96
CA LYS A 126 4.02 -22.94 0.63
C LYS A 126 3.16 -23.25 -0.60
N PHE A 127 2.41 -22.26 -1.08
CA PHE A 127 1.54 -22.41 -2.23
C PHE A 127 2.33 -22.28 -3.54
N ARG A 128 1.92 -23.05 -4.55
CA ARG A 128 2.48 -22.99 -5.91
C ARG A 128 1.45 -22.40 -6.86
N GLY A 129 1.91 -21.50 -7.74
CA GLY A 129 1.07 -20.80 -8.71
C GLY A 129 0.48 -19.50 -8.16
N ARG A 130 0.40 -18.49 -9.04
CA ARG A 130 0.01 -17.12 -8.68
C ARG A 130 -1.36 -17.06 -8.01
N ASP A 131 -2.33 -17.80 -8.50
CA ASP A 131 -3.72 -17.73 -8.01
C ASP A 131 -3.84 -18.25 -6.57
N ARG A 132 -3.16 -19.36 -6.24
CA ARG A 132 -3.19 -19.91 -4.88
C ARG A 132 -2.45 -19.01 -3.90
N VAL A 133 -1.33 -18.42 -4.32
CA VAL A 133 -0.62 -17.43 -3.50
C VAL A 133 -1.48 -16.17 -3.32
N GLY A 134 -2.18 -15.74 -4.39
CA GLY A 134 -3.21 -14.70 -4.41
C GLY A 134 -4.25 -14.86 -3.32
N TRP A 135 -4.89 -16.03 -3.31
CA TRP A 135 -5.90 -16.38 -2.32
C TRP A 135 -5.36 -16.38 -0.89
N ALA A 136 -4.20 -17.00 -0.66
CA ALA A 136 -3.60 -17.03 0.68
C ALA A 136 -3.26 -15.62 1.20
N PHE A 137 -2.80 -14.74 0.31
CA PHE A 137 -2.46 -13.36 0.62
C PHE A 137 -3.68 -12.52 0.97
N THR A 138 -4.78 -12.69 0.21
CA THR A 138 -6.06 -12.04 0.46
C THR A 138 -6.68 -12.52 1.78
N LEU A 139 -6.65 -13.83 2.02
CA LEU A 139 -7.12 -14.42 3.27
C LEU A 139 -6.34 -13.90 4.47
N ALA A 140 -5.01 -13.78 4.36
CA ALA A 140 -4.18 -13.23 5.42
C ALA A 140 -4.50 -11.75 5.70
N ALA A 141 -4.78 -10.96 4.67
CA ALA A 141 -5.21 -9.57 4.84
C ALA A 141 -6.55 -9.47 5.59
N ALA A 142 -7.55 -10.27 5.20
CA ALA A 142 -8.84 -10.33 5.88
C ALA A 142 -8.69 -10.80 7.34
N ALA A 143 -7.84 -11.80 7.59
CA ALA A 143 -7.58 -12.28 8.94
C ALA A 143 -6.92 -11.22 9.83
N TYR A 144 -5.99 -10.43 9.27
CA TYR A 144 -5.39 -9.30 9.99
C TYR A 144 -6.45 -8.30 10.46
N ASP A 145 -7.38 -7.93 9.57
CA ASP A 145 -8.46 -7.01 9.91
C ASP A 145 -9.36 -7.57 11.03
N LEU A 146 -9.73 -8.86 10.97
CA LEU A 146 -10.52 -9.50 12.03
C LEU A 146 -9.82 -9.49 13.39
N VAL A 147 -8.52 -9.75 13.44
CA VAL A 147 -7.71 -9.69 14.67
C VAL A 147 -7.65 -8.26 15.23
N ARG A 148 -7.81 -7.26 14.37
CA ARG A 148 -7.70 -5.85 14.72
C ARG A 148 -9.01 -5.24 15.20
N LEU A 149 -10.15 -5.73 14.73
CA LEU A 149 -11.49 -5.24 15.09
C LEU A 149 -11.74 -5.13 16.61
N PRO A 150 -11.40 -6.11 17.47
CA PRO A 150 -11.65 -5.99 18.90
C PRO A 150 -10.99 -4.76 19.54
N LYS A 151 -9.76 -4.44 19.13
CA LYS A 151 -9.05 -3.25 19.61
C LYS A 151 -9.69 -1.96 19.13
N LEU A 152 -10.25 -1.96 17.93
CA LEU A 152 -10.95 -0.80 17.38
C LEU A 152 -12.29 -0.57 18.09
N ILE A 153 -13.06 -1.64 18.34
CA ILE A 153 -14.34 -1.58 19.03
C ILE A 153 -14.17 -1.05 20.45
N ALA A 154 -13.15 -1.53 21.18
CA ALA A 154 -12.87 -1.07 22.54
C ALA A 154 -12.51 0.42 22.67
N VAL A 155 -12.10 1.06 21.57
CA VAL A 155 -11.80 2.52 21.54
C VAL A 155 -13.04 3.33 21.13
N LEU A 156 -14.04 2.68 20.53
CA LEU A 156 -15.29 3.31 20.08
C LEU A 156 -16.43 3.18 21.12
N SER A 157 -16.29 2.25 22.07
CA SER A 157 -17.17 2.05 23.23
C SER A 157 -16.81 2.96 24.39
#